data_AF-A0A317CNB3-F1
#
_entry.id   AF-A0A317CNB3-F1
#
_cell.length_a   1.000
_cell.length_b   1.000
_cell.length_c   1.000
_cell.angle_alpha   90.00
_cell.angle_beta   90.00
_cell.angle_gamma   90.00
#
_symmetry.space_group_name_H-M   'P 1'
#
loop_
_entity.id
_entity.type
_entity.pdbx_description
1 polymer ?
#
loop_
_entity_poly.entity_id
_entity_poly.type
_entity_poly.pdbx_seq_one_letter_code
_entity_poly.pdbx_strand_id
1 'polypeptide(L)'
;MSMLDDFHFIYPYWFLLIPVILLLVWWLAKRSVGNQAWQHFIDERLRPFVISGQQQGDGRWLRYSVLLASLIAIIALAGPSWQKRELPAFQTQQGLVLGFDLSSSMLAADVAPNRLNRARFKLMDLLQLRNEGQTGLVVFAGDAFAVSPLTDDRENIIAQVKNLSPGIMPAQGSLVYRGIDESVELLRQAGYAQGDILIIADGVADLSRTLRSAEAANVAGYRVSVASIGSEEAVTIPLSQNDVYRDQQGQPILVKQNKSSLQDIADSGGGIFQSLSLGDSDIERFQQFFQSDNSPLLENTERSVEHWQNEGIWLLWLLLPMAALLFRKGYLFSVVMTSGLLVGLLSVPQNSYAFTWDDLWLNADQQAHRALLNQDAEAAKALFKSPEWKAAAAYRNGDYEESAGLFEQQQTVDSHYNRGTALAKSGKIKEAIEAYDQALSLQPNHEDAKFNRDLLEKMQNQQNQQNQQNQQ
;
A
#
# COMPACT_ATOMS: atom_id res chain seq x y z
N MET A 1 29.52 -3.88 -36.55
CA MET A 1 28.35 -4.14 -37.41
C MET A 1 27.25 -4.66 -36.51
N SER A 2 26.21 -3.85 -36.23
CA SER A 2 24.84 -4.28 -35.86
C SER A 2 23.93 -3.11 -35.43
N MET A 3 24.39 -1.84 -35.39
CA MET A 3 23.51 -0.69 -35.06
C MET A 3 22.25 -0.59 -35.96
N LEU A 4 22.29 -1.20 -37.15
CA LEU A 4 21.15 -1.31 -38.07
C LEU A 4 20.34 -2.59 -37.88
N ASP A 5 20.91 -3.66 -37.31
CA ASP A 5 20.21 -4.92 -37.06
C ASP A 5 19.26 -4.80 -35.86
N ASP A 6 19.61 -3.95 -34.89
CA ASP A 6 18.81 -3.67 -33.70
C ASP A 6 17.80 -2.52 -33.89
N PHE A 7 17.81 -1.86 -35.05
CA PHE A 7 16.94 -0.72 -35.32
C PHE A 7 15.49 -1.16 -35.59
N HIS A 8 14.57 -0.71 -34.75
CA HIS A 8 13.14 -0.87 -34.98
C HIS A 8 12.34 0.26 -34.34
N PHE A 9 11.04 0.32 -34.66
CA PHE A 9 10.10 1.23 -34.04
C PHE A 9 9.34 0.50 -32.95
N ILE A 10 9.34 1.03 -31.73
CA ILE A 10 8.62 0.44 -30.59
C ILE A 10 7.10 0.50 -30.83
N TYR A 11 6.63 1.55 -31.52
CA TYR A 11 5.21 1.85 -31.71
C TYR A 11 4.87 2.10 -33.20
N PRO A 12 4.99 1.11 -34.09
CA PRO A 12 4.86 1.31 -35.54
C PRO A 12 3.46 1.76 -35.99
N TYR A 13 2.44 1.57 -35.17
CA TYR A 13 1.06 1.97 -35.48
C TYR A 13 0.88 3.49 -35.69
N TRP A 14 1.78 4.33 -35.17
CA TRP A 14 1.74 5.78 -35.41
C TRP A 14 1.85 6.17 -36.89
N PHE A 15 2.44 5.31 -37.73
CA PHE A 15 2.49 5.53 -39.18
C PHE A 15 1.12 5.55 -39.86
N LEU A 16 0.08 5.00 -39.24
CA LEU A 16 -1.30 5.07 -39.73
C LEU A 16 -1.84 6.52 -39.77
N LEU A 17 -1.21 7.47 -39.08
CA LEU A 17 -1.57 8.89 -39.15
C LEU A 17 -1.09 9.60 -40.42
N ILE A 18 -0.11 9.04 -41.15
CA ILE A 18 0.40 9.62 -42.40
C ILE A 18 -0.72 9.90 -43.42
N PRO A 19 -1.58 8.93 -43.80
CA PRO A 19 -2.65 9.18 -44.77
C PRO A 19 -3.65 10.23 -44.28
N VAL A 20 -3.93 10.28 -42.98
CA VAL A 20 -4.84 11.28 -42.38
C VAL A 20 -4.28 12.69 -42.52
N ILE A 21 -2.99 12.87 -42.21
CA ILE A 21 -2.30 14.16 -42.33
C ILE A 21 -2.19 14.59 -43.80
N LEU A 22 -1.89 13.67 -44.72
CA LEU A 22 -1.85 13.96 -46.16
C LEU A 22 -3.21 14.42 -46.69
N LEU A 23 -4.29 13.74 -46.30
CA LEU A 23 -5.67 14.10 -46.67
C LEU A 23 -6.04 15.48 -46.10
N LEU A 24 -5.70 15.75 -44.84
CA LEU A 24 -5.93 17.03 -44.19
C LEU A 24 -5.19 18.18 -44.90
N VAL A 25 -3.90 18.00 -45.21
CA VAL A 25 -3.11 19.00 -45.95
C VAL A 25 -3.67 19.23 -47.36
N TRP A 26 -4.09 18.17 -48.06
CA TRP A 26 -4.73 18.25 -49.38
C TRP A 26 -6.07 19.00 -49.32
N TRP A 27 -6.91 18.71 -48.33
CA TRP A 27 -8.20 19.35 -48.13
C TRP A 27 -8.05 20.85 -47.79
N LEU A 28 -7.11 21.19 -46.91
CA LEU A 28 -6.74 22.57 -46.61
C LEU A 28 -6.17 23.29 -47.84
N ALA A 29 -5.43 22.58 -48.70
CA ALA A 29 -4.92 23.14 -49.95
C ALA A 29 -6.02 23.49 -50.95
N LYS A 30 -7.12 22.71 -51.00
CA LYS A 30 -8.29 23.01 -51.84
C LYS A 30 -9.14 24.18 -51.32
N ARG A 31 -9.15 24.43 -50.01
CA ARG A 31 -9.95 25.53 -49.40
C ARG A 31 -9.38 26.93 -49.62
N SER A 32 -8.12 27.10 -50.03
CA SER A 32 -7.56 28.44 -50.27
C SER A 32 -7.99 29.09 -51.59
N VAL A 33 -9.00 28.55 -52.26
CA VAL A 33 -9.62 29.11 -53.48
C VAL A 33 -10.80 30.05 -53.13
N GLY A 34 -11.01 30.35 -51.84
CA GLY A 34 -12.09 31.23 -51.33
C GLY A 34 -12.11 32.67 -51.84
N ASN A 35 -11.11 33.12 -52.61
CA ASN A 35 -11.17 34.40 -53.30
C ASN A 35 -12.03 34.37 -54.59
N GLN A 36 -12.45 33.21 -55.08
CA GLN A 36 -13.32 33.12 -56.27
C GLN A 36 -14.79 33.49 -56.00
N ALA A 37 -15.28 33.34 -54.76
CA ALA A 37 -16.67 33.65 -54.44
C ALA A 37 -16.97 35.15 -54.59
N TRP A 38 -16.04 36.02 -54.19
CA TRP A 38 -16.19 37.48 -54.29
C TRP A 38 -15.89 38.02 -55.69
N GLN A 39 -15.13 37.28 -56.50
CA GLN A 39 -14.84 37.66 -57.90
C GLN A 39 -16.10 37.66 -58.79
N HIS A 40 -17.13 36.89 -58.42
CA HIS A 40 -18.40 36.85 -59.14
C HIS A 40 -19.30 38.06 -58.87
N PHE A 41 -19.12 38.74 -57.73
CA PHE A 41 -19.95 39.87 -57.30
C PHE A 41 -19.29 41.24 -57.50
N ILE A 42 -18.04 41.30 -58.00
CA ILE A 42 -17.27 42.53 -58.17
C ILE A 42 -16.92 42.73 -59.65
N ASP A 43 -17.31 43.91 -60.18
CA ASP A 43 -17.04 44.36 -61.54
C ASP A 43 -15.52 44.29 -61.85
N GLU A 44 -15.20 43.75 -63.02
CA GLU A 44 -13.84 43.42 -63.46
C GLU A 44 -12.88 44.61 -63.40
N ARG A 45 -13.37 45.83 -63.59
CA ARG A 45 -12.57 47.07 -63.54
C ARG A 45 -12.23 47.53 -62.12
N LEU A 46 -13.02 47.13 -61.12
CA LEU A 46 -12.86 47.53 -59.71
C LEU A 46 -12.08 46.50 -58.88
N ARG A 47 -11.90 45.29 -59.40
CA ARG A 47 -11.15 44.19 -58.75
C ARG A 47 -9.76 44.58 -58.22
N PRO A 48 -8.89 45.31 -58.96
CA PRO A 48 -7.55 45.62 -58.46
C PRO A 48 -7.52 46.71 -57.36
N PHE A 49 -8.60 47.47 -57.18
CA PHE A 49 -8.67 48.56 -56.18
C PHE A 49 -9.45 48.16 -54.92
N VAL A 50 -10.43 47.26 -55.04
CA VAL A 50 -11.25 46.78 -53.91
C VAL A 50 -10.60 45.60 -53.21
N ILE A 51 -9.83 44.78 -53.93
CA ILE A 51 -9.09 43.64 -53.36
C ILE A 51 -7.63 44.07 -53.18
N SER A 52 -7.39 45.09 -52.37
CA SER A 52 -6.04 45.45 -51.90
C SER A 52 -5.58 44.45 -50.84
N GLY A 53 -5.23 43.24 -51.30
CA GLY A 53 -4.75 42.13 -50.49
C GLY A 53 -3.94 41.11 -51.28
N GLN A 54 -3.44 41.48 -52.47
CA GLN A 54 -2.57 40.66 -53.32
C GLN A 54 -1.10 40.65 -52.85
N GLN A 55 -0.86 40.58 -51.53
CA GLN A 55 0.33 39.90 -51.04
C GLN A 55 -0.11 38.58 -50.41
N GLN A 56 -0.59 37.66 -51.27
CA GLN A 56 -0.57 36.24 -50.97
C GLN A 56 0.90 35.82 -50.84
N GLY A 57 1.49 36.06 -49.67
CA GLY A 57 2.71 35.37 -49.26
C GLY A 57 2.44 33.87 -49.38
N ASP A 58 3.24 33.18 -50.19
CA ASP A 58 2.96 31.86 -50.72
C ASP A 58 2.69 30.85 -49.58
N GLY A 59 1.42 30.63 -49.22
CA GLY A 59 1.02 29.74 -48.12
C GLY A 59 1.45 28.29 -48.33
N ARG A 60 2.00 27.97 -49.51
CA ARG A 60 2.65 26.71 -49.85
C ARG A 60 3.78 26.35 -48.89
N TRP A 61 4.69 27.27 -48.56
CA TRP A 61 5.83 26.95 -47.67
C TRP A 61 5.37 26.49 -46.28
N LEU A 62 4.29 27.13 -45.78
CA LEU A 62 3.71 26.79 -44.48
C LEU A 62 3.01 25.43 -44.49
N ARG A 63 2.34 25.07 -45.61
CA ARG A 63 1.72 23.74 -45.76
C ARG A 63 2.79 22.64 -45.75
N TYR A 64 3.89 22.85 -46.47
CA TYR A 64 5.00 21.92 -46.47
C TYR A 64 5.71 21.86 -45.12
N SER A 65 5.82 22.98 -44.38
CA SER A 65 6.39 22.97 -43.04
C SER A 65 5.52 22.24 -42.02
N VAL A 66 4.18 22.38 -42.09
CA VAL A 66 3.25 21.62 -41.24
C VAL A 66 3.34 20.12 -41.57
N LEU A 67 3.33 19.76 -42.86
CA LEU A 67 3.44 18.36 -43.28
C LEU A 67 4.75 17.73 -42.82
N LEU A 68 5.87 18.45 -42.96
CA LEU A 68 7.17 18.00 -42.48
C LEU A 68 7.18 17.88 -40.94
N ALA A 69 6.59 18.83 -40.22
CA ALA A 69 6.52 18.79 -38.75
C ALA A 69 5.74 17.57 -38.27
N SER A 70 4.60 17.31 -38.90
CA SER A 70 3.74 16.18 -38.60
C SER A 70 4.44 14.85 -38.92
N LEU A 71 5.20 14.76 -40.01
CA LEU A 71 5.98 13.56 -40.34
C LEU A 71 7.05 13.29 -39.28
N ILE A 72 7.81 14.31 -38.88
CA ILE A 72 8.84 14.21 -37.83
C ILE A 72 8.19 13.80 -36.49
N ALA A 73 7.04 14.37 -36.15
CA ALA A 73 6.29 14.01 -34.95
C ALA A 73 5.84 12.54 -34.97
N ILE A 74 5.35 12.05 -36.11
CA ILE A 74 4.96 10.63 -36.27
C ILE A 74 6.16 9.72 -36.05
N ILE A 75 7.32 10.05 -36.62
CA ILE A 75 8.54 9.24 -36.46
C ILE A 75 8.98 9.27 -34.99
N ALA A 76 8.93 10.42 -34.32
CA ALA A 76 9.24 10.54 -32.89
C ALA A 76 8.31 9.68 -32.02
N LEU A 77 7.01 9.69 -32.31
CA LEU A 77 6.00 8.91 -31.61
C LEU A 77 6.10 7.41 -31.91
N ALA A 78 6.46 7.04 -33.13
CA ALA A 78 6.73 5.65 -33.52
C ALA A 78 7.89 5.05 -32.71
N GLY A 79 8.73 5.90 -32.13
CA GLY A 79 9.74 5.53 -31.15
C GLY A 79 10.87 4.71 -31.77
N PRO A 80 11.74 5.33 -32.59
CA PRO A 80 12.92 4.66 -33.11
C PRO A 80 13.80 4.24 -31.93
N SER A 81 14.22 2.98 -31.94
CA SER A 81 15.09 2.42 -30.92
C SER A 81 16.24 1.69 -31.59
N TRP A 82 17.45 1.92 -31.08
CA TRP A 82 18.69 1.25 -31.47
C TRP A 82 19.60 0.96 -30.26
N GLN A 83 19.09 1.22 -29.04
CA GLN A 83 19.82 1.02 -27.80
C GLN A 83 18.96 0.24 -26.81
N LYS A 84 19.50 -0.88 -26.34
CA LYS A 84 18.97 -1.64 -25.21
C LYS A 84 19.49 -1.05 -23.91
N ARG A 85 18.62 -0.90 -22.92
CA ARG A 85 19.01 -0.65 -21.53
C ARG A 85 18.57 -1.81 -20.66
N GLU A 86 19.51 -2.33 -19.89
CA GLU A 86 19.23 -3.32 -18.86
C GLU A 86 18.77 -2.57 -17.61
N LEU A 87 17.54 -2.85 -17.17
CA LEU A 87 17.12 -2.47 -15.83
C LEU A 87 17.32 -3.69 -14.91
N PRO A 88 17.99 -3.53 -13.74
CA PRO A 88 18.14 -4.63 -12.79
C PRO A 88 16.75 -5.00 -12.26
N ALA A 89 16.27 -6.21 -12.62
CA ALA A 89 14.86 -6.55 -12.40
C ALA A 89 14.56 -7.18 -11.04
N PHE A 90 15.54 -7.53 -10.20
CA PHE A 90 15.27 -8.06 -8.87
C PHE A 90 16.37 -7.63 -7.89
N GLN A 91 16.07 -6.68 -7.02
CA GLN A 91 16.81 -6.58 -5.76
C GLN A 91 16.44 -7.80 -4.92
N THR A 92 17.41 -8.64 -4.58
CA THR A 92 17.28 -9.68 -3.56
C THR A 92 17.00 -9.01 -2.21
N GLN A 93 15.75 -8.65 -1.96
CA GLN A 93 15.32 -8.13 -0.67
C GLN A 93 15.30 -9.28 0.33
N GLN A 94 16.45 -9.70 0.85
CA GLN A 94 16.47 -10.69 1.94
C GLN A 94 15.76 -10.08 3.16
N GLY A 95 14.73 -10.76 3.64
CA GLY A 95 14.02 -10.39 4.86
C GLY A 95 14.90 -10.64 6.07
N LEU A 96 15.11 -9.62 6.89
CA LEU A 96 15.78 -9.72 8.19
C LEU A 96 14.75 -9.44 9.29
N VAL A 97 14.63 -10.32 10.28
CA VAL A 97 13.83 -10.03 11.49
C VAL A 97 14.75 -9.84 12.69
N LEU A 98 14.60 -8.69 13.34
CA LEU A 98 15.33 -8.33 14.54
C LEU A 98 14.49 -8.75 15.75
N GLY A 99 14.95 -9.74 16.51
CA GLY A 99 14.35 -10.14 17.78
C GLY A 99 15.02 -9.42 18.95
N PHE A 100 14.27 -8.59 19.69
CA PHE A 100 14.80 -7.77 20.76
C PHE A 100 14.26 -8.19 22.13
N ASP A 101 15.16 -8.63 23.02
CA ASP A 101 14.82 -9.00 24.40
C ASP A 101 14.42 -7.76 25.22
N LEU A 102 13.19 -7.78 25.73
CA LEU A 102 12.61 -6.76 26.63
C LEU A 102 12.34 -7.34 28.04
N SER A 103 13.05 -8.38 28.45
CA SER A 103 13.00 -8.90 29.80
C SER A 103 13.59 -7.91 30.81
N SER A 104 13.22 -8.07 32.09
CA SER A 104 13.73 -7.20 33.17
C SER A 104 15.25 -7.28 33.34
N SER A 105 15.93 -8.36 32.94
CA SER A 105 17.39 -8.49 33.04
C SER A 105 18.14 -7.53 32.12
N MET A 106 17.50 -7.08 31.04
CA MET A 106 18.05 -6.06 30.14
C MET A 106 18.16 -4.66 30.80
N LEU A 107 17.56 -4.45 31.97
CA LEU A 107 17.75 -3.21 32.74
C LEU A 107 19.06 -3.19 33.55
N ALA A 108 19.80 -4.29 33.61
CA ALA A 108 21.10 -4.35 34.30
C ALA A 108 22.09 -3.32 33.73
N ALA A 109 22.89 -2.73 34.63
CA ALA A 109 23.78 -1.60 34.35
C ALA A 109 25.28 -2.01 34.26
N ASP A 110 25.56 -3.29 33.99
CA ASP A 110 26.92 -3.79 33.74
C ASP A 110 27.51 -3.30 32.42
N VAL A 111 26.66 -2.91 31.47
CA VAL A 111 27.05 -2.21 30.25
C VAL A 111 26.40 -0.84 30.24
N ALA A 112 27.21 0.24 30.23
CA ALA A 112 26.69 1.60 30.31
C ALA A 112 25.84 1.97 29.07
N PRO A 113 24.71 2.69 29.23
CA PRO A 113 24.06 3.03 30.50
C PRO A 113 23.27 1.87 31.13
N ASN A 114 22.69 0.98 30.31
CA ASN A 114 22.22 -0.35 30.67
C ASN A 114 22.17 -1.23 29.42
N ARG A 115 22.01 -2.55 29.57
CA ARG A 115 21.98 -3.49 28.43
C ARG A 115 20.93 -3.10 27.39
N LEU A 116 19.70 -2.79 27.80
CA LEU A 116 18.61 -2.40 26.91
C LEU A 116 18.98 -1.19 26.03
N ASN A 117 19.44 -0.10 26.64
CA ASN A 117 19.79 1.12 25.94
C ASN A 117 20.99 0.90 25.01
N ARG A 118 21.96 0.08 25.42
CA ARG A 118 23.12 -0.26 24.59
C ARG A 118 22.72 -1.10 23.37
N ALA A 119 21.91 -2.14 23.58
CA ALA A 119 21.35 -2.94 22.51
C ALA A 119 20.48 -2.10 21.56
N ARG A 120 19.71 -1.14 22.10
CA ARG A 120 18.93 -0.18 21.31
C ARG A 120 19.79 0.64 20.36
N PHE A 121 20.90 1.20 20.86
CA PHE A 121 21.83 1.95 20.00
C PHE A 121 22.42 1.06 18.90
N LYS A 122 22.87 -0.15 19.27
CA LYS A 122 23.41 -1.11 18.31
C LYS A 122 22.40 -1.55 17.23
N LEU A 123 21.13 -1.72 17.61
CA LEU A 123 20.04 -1.96 16.67
C LEU A 123 19.87 -0.79 15.70
N MET A 124 19.90 0.44 16.20
CA MET A 124 19.80 1.64 15.37
C MET A 124 20.97 1.75 14.40
N ASP A 125 22.20 1.47 14.85
CA ASP A 125 23.40 1.50 14.01
C ASP A 125 23.32 0.44 12.89
N LEU A 126 22.87 -0.78 13.21
CA LEU A 126 22.60 -1.83 12.21
C LEU A 126 21.52 -1.40 11.21
N LEU A 127 20.44 -0.81 11.73
CA LEU A 127 19.35 -0.21 10.96
C LEU A 127 19.74 1.08 10.23
N GLN A 128 20.97 1.58 10.35
CA GLN A 128 21.51 2.64 9.49
C GLN A 128 22.45 2.08 8.42
N LEU A 129 23.21 1.01 8.70
CA LEU A 129 24.17 0.40 7.78
C LEU A 129 23.56 -0.45 6.64
N ARG A 130 22.50 -1.21 6.93
CA ARG A 130 21.70 -2.01 5.96
C ARG A 130 20.91 -1.22 4.88
N ASN A 131 21.53 -0.73 3.81
CA ASN A 131 20.83 0.07 2.79
C ASN A 131 19.80 -0.66 1.93
N GLU A 132 19.73 -2.00 1.99
CA GLU A 132 18.88 -2.81 1.11
C GLU A 132 18.17 -3.93 1.90
N GLY A 133 16.98 -4.33 1.42
CA GLY A 133 16.17 -5.40 1.98
C GLY A 133 15.13 -4.93 3.01
N GLN A 134 14.14 -5.78 3.26
CA GLN A 134 13.09 -5.52 4.25
C GLN A 134 13.55 -5.97 5.63
N THR A 135 13.19 -5.20 6.65
CA THR A 135 13.48 -5.51 8.05
C THR A 135 12.19 -5.55 8.85
N GLY A 136 12.00 -6.61 9.65
CA GLY A 136 10.96 -6.72 10.66
C GLY A 136 11.54 -6.55 12.06
N LEU A 137 10.68 -6.23 13.03
CA LEU A 137 11.05 -6.11 14.43
C LEU A 137 10.10 -6.92 15.30
N VAL A 138 10.64 -7.87 16.04
CA VAL A 138 9.95 -8.68 17.03
C VAL A 138 10.53 -8.34 18.40
N VAL A 139 9.68 -8.18 19.39
CA VAL A 139 10.10 -8.05 20.79
C VAL A 139 9.68 -9.28 21.57
N PHE A 140 10.49 -9.70 22.53
CA PHE A 140 10.18 -10.86 23.34
C PHE A 140 10.61 -10.72 24.79
N ALA A 141 9.91 -11.42 25.67
CA ALA A 141 10.20 -11.60 27.09
C ALA A 141 9.62 -12.94 27.54
N GLY A 142 8.53 -12.95 28.33
CA GLY A 142 7.74 -14.16 28.61
C GLY A 142 6.80 -14.55 27.46
N ASP A 143 6.56 -13.61 26.54
CA ASP A 143 5.84 -13.80 25.28
C ASP A 143 6.57 -13.04 24.15
N ALA A 144 6.18 -13.21 22.89
CA ALA A 144 6.77 -12.51 21.74
C ALA A 144 5.71 -11.87 20.85
N PHE A 145 6.01 -10.71 20.28
CA PHE A 145 5.12 -9.96 19.39
C PHE A 145 5.89 -9.24 18.29
N ALA A 146 5.36 -9.27 17.07
CA ALA A 146 5.80 -8.37 16.00
C ALA A 146 5.41 -6.91 16.32
N VAL A 147 6.43 -6.06 16.44
CA VAL A 147 6.29 -4.60 16.61
C VAL A 147 6.21 -3.92 15.24
N SER A 148 7.07 -4.34 14.31
CA SER A 148 7.05 -3.87 12.94
C SER A 148 6.99 -5.06 11.98
N PRO A 149 6.06 -5.07 11.02
CA PRO A 149 6.13 -6.00 9.90
C PRO A 149 7.39 -5.75 9.07
N LEU A 150 7.71 -6.69 8.17
CA LEU A 150 8.79 -6.52 7.20
C LEU A 150 8.52 -5.31 6.31
N THR A 151 9.42 -4.35 6.38
CA THR A 151 9.34 -3.07 5.66
C THR A 151 10.73 -2.60 5.26
N ASP A 152 10.81 -1.81 4.19
CA ASP A 152 12.01 -1.06 3.80
C ASP A 152 12.09 0.31 4.51
N ASP A 153 11.04 0.72 5.24
CA ASP A 153 11.03 1.95 6.04
C ASP A 153 11.76 1.78 7.39
N ARG A 154 13.07 1.94 7.32
CA ARG A 154 14.00 1.81 8.46
C ARG A 154 13.78 2.89 9.51
N GLU A 155 13.41 4.10 9.10
CA GLU A 155 13.18 5.22 10.01
C GLU A 155 11.96 4.96 10.90
N ASN A 156 10.92 4.30 10.38
CA ASN A 156 9.79 3.87 11.19
C ASN A 156 10.20 2.82 12.25
N ILE A 157 11.05 1.86 11.90
CA ILE A 157 11.57 0.88 12.87
C ILE A 157 12.41 1.58 13.94
N ILE A 158 13.30 2.49 13.54
CA ILE A 158 14.12 3.29 14.45
C ILE A 158 13.24 4.11 15.41
N ALA A 159 12.14 4.70 14.93
CA ALA A 159 11.20 5.45 15.76
C ALA A 159 10.53 4.56 16.82
N GLN A 160 10.19 3.32 16.47
CA GLN A 160 9.59 2.36 17.40
C GLN A 160 10.60 1.87 18.44
N VAL A 161 11.81 1.50 18.01
CA VAL A 161 12.91 1.02 18.87
C VAL A 161 13.25 2.01 20.00
N LYS A 162 13.16 3.32 19.74
CA LYS A 162 13.36 4.39 20.74
C LYS A 162 12.44 4.29 21.96
N ASN A 163 11.21 3.81 21.78
CA ASN A 163 10.18 3.79 22.82
C ASN A 163 9.98 2.42 23.47
N LEU A 164 10.75 1.40 23.07
CA LEU A 164 10.64 0.06 23.63
C LEU A 164 11.17 -0.01 25.07
N SER A 165 10.39 -0.63 25.95
CA SER A 165 10.75 -0.85 27.35
C SER A 165 10.15 -2.16 27.87
N PRO A 166 10.72 -2.78 28.91
CA PRO A 166 10.16 -4.01 29.49
C PRO A 166 8.70 -3.91 29.96
N GLY A 167 8.22 -2.69 30.24
CA GLY A 167 6.85 -2.45 30.71
C GLY A 167 5.76 -2.66 29.64
N ILE A 168 6.11 -2.71 28.36
CA ILE A 168 5.13 -3.01 27.30
C ILE A 168 4.83 -4.52 27.18
N MET A 169 5.64 -5.38 27.81
CA MET A 169 5.50 -6.82 27.70
C MET A 169 4.47 -7.35 28.71
N PRO A 170 3.44 -8.10 28.26
CA PRO A 170 2.38 -8.60 29.14
C PRO A 170 2.87 -9.71 30.09
N ALA A 171 3.90 -10.46 29.67
CA ALA A 171 4.51 -11.52 30.45
C ALA A 171 6.01 -11.29 30.59
N GLN A 172 6.50 -11.39 31.83
CA GLN A 172 7.93 -11.33 32.15
C GLN A 172 8.60 -12.69 31.92
N GLY A 173 9.90 -12.68 31.65
CA GLY A 173 10.71 -13.86 31.33
C GLY A 173 11.68 -13.55 30.19
N SER A 174 12.57 -14.49 29.85
CA SER A 174 13.43 -14.42 28.65
C SER A 174 13.30 -15.75 27.89
N LEU A 175 12.22 -15.87 27.12
CA LEU A 175 11.87 -17.04 26.31
C LEU A 175 12.28 -16.79 24.85
N VAL A 176 13.58 -16.90 24.59
CA VAL A 176 14.18 -16.66 23.27
C VAL A 176 13.52 -17.47 22.16
N TYR A 177 13.13 -18.73 22.43
CA TYR A 177 12.42 -19.57 21.45
C TYR A 177 11.14 -18.91 20.90
N ARG A 178 10.41 -18.13 21.71
CA ARG A 178 9.21 -17.42 21.23
C ARG A 178 9.57 -16.30 20.27
N GLY A 179 10.66 -15.59 20.54
CA GLY A 179 11.19 -14.57 19.64
C GLY A 179 11.59 -15.16 18.29
N ILE A 180 12.22 -16.34 18.29
CA ILE A 180 12.58 -17.07 17.07
C ILE A 180 11.32 -17.54 16.32
N ASP A 181 10.40 -18.21 17.01
CA ASP A 181 9.16 -18.73 16.41
C ASP A 181 8.31 -17.60 15.77
N GLU A 182 8.16 -16.47 16.46
CA GLU A 182 7.45 -15.28 15.96
C GLU A 182 8.18 -14.65 14.76
N SER A 183 9.53 -14.66 14.77
CA SER A 183 10.32 -14.15 13.65
C SER A 183 10.16 -15.01 12.39
N VAL A 184 10.14 -16.34 12.56
CA VAL A 184 9.86 -17.30 11.48
C VAL A 184 8.46 -17.08 10.92
N GLU A 185 7.46 -16.92 11.80
CA GLU A 185 6.09 -16.65 11.39
C GLU A 185 5.99 -15.35 10.56
N LEU A 186 6.66 -14.29 11.02
CA LEU A 186 6.66 -12.99 10.34
C LEU A 186 7.28 -13.07 8.94
N LEU A 187 8.41 -13.77 8.80
CA LEU A 187 9.05 -14.01 7.50
C LEU A 187 8.15 -14.83 6.56
N ARG A 188 7.50 -15.86 7.08
CA ARG A 188 6.59 -16.71 6.31
C ARG A 188 5.37 -15.94 5.82
N GLN A 189 4.77 -15.11 6.68
CA GLN A 189 3.62 -14.27 6.32
C GLN A 189 3.94 -13.23 5.25
N ALA A 190 5.17 -12.72 5.25
CA ALA A 190 5.67 -11.82 4.20
C ALA A 190 6.05 -12.53 2.89
N GLY A 191 5.98 -13.86 2.84
CA GLY A 191 6.25 -14.65 1.64
C GLY A 191 7.73 -14.98 1.40
N TYR A 192 8.58 -14.81 2.41
CA TYR A 192 10.00 -15.14 2.30
C TYR A 192 10.24 -16.65 2.48
N ALA A 193 10.77 -17.29 1.44
CA ALA A 193 11.21 -18.69 1.50
C ALA A 193 12.54 -18.88 2.24
N GLN A 194 13.36 -17.83 2.29
CA GLN A 194 14.63 -17.76 3.01
C GLN A 194 14.74 -16.39 3.65
N GLY A 195 15.44 -16.30 4.79
CA GLY A 195 15.61 -15.05 5.52
C GLY A 195 16.53 -15.18 6.72
N ASP A 196 16.82 -14.05 7.33
CA ASP A 196 17.70 -13.96 8.49
C ASP A 196 16.94 -13.52 9.73
N ILE A 197 17.35 -14.05 10.88
CA ILE A 197 16.84 -13.69 12.19
C ILE A 197 18.03 -13.28 13.05
N LEU A 198 17.99 -12.08 13.64
CA LEU A 198 18.98 -11.63 14.61
C LEU A 198 18.35 -11.48 15.99
N ILE A 199 18.70 -12.35 16.92
CA ILE A 199 18.26 -12.27 18.30
C ILE A 199 19.27 -11.48 19.12
N ILE A 200 18.81 -10.44 19.83
CA ILE A 200 19.61 -9.71 20.81
C ILE A 200 19.10 -10.05 22.20
N ALA A 201 19.90 -10.74 22.99
CA ALA A 201 19.54 -11.23 24.31
C ALA A 201 20.74 -11.20 25.27
N ASP A 202 20.46 -11.24 26.57
CA ASP A 202 21.49 -11.38 27.61
C ASP A 202 21.62 -12.81 28.16
N GLY A 203 20.67 -13.69 27.85
CA GLY A 203 20.67 -15.07 28.28
C GLY A 203 19.51 -15.87 27.70
N VAL A 204 19.31 -17.07 28.24
CA VAL A 204 18.24 -17.98 27.83
C VAL A 204 17.73 -18.77 29.03
N ALA A 205 16.41 -18.77 29.25
CA ALA A 205 15.80 -19.52 30.36
C ALA A 205 15.61 -21.02 30.04
N ASP A 206 15.20 -21.36 28.80
CA ASP A 206 14.95 -22.73 28.35
C ASP A 206 15.82 -23.02 27.11
N LEU A 207 17.08 -23.40 27.36
CA LEU A 207 18.05 -23.67 26.29
C LEU A 207 17.58 -24.82 25.40
N SER A 208 17.10 -25.93 25.99
CA SER A 208 16.71 -27.11 25.23
C SER A 208 15.59 -26.83 24.23
N ARG A 209 14.59 -26.02 24.62
CA ARG A 209 13.52 -25.62 23.69
C ARG A 209 14.00 -24.60 22.66
N THR A 210 14.87 -23.69 23.06
CA THR A 210 15.43 -22.66 22.16
C THR A 210 16.31 -23.29 21.08
N LEU A 211 17.13 -24.28 21.40
CA LEU A 211 17.91 -25.03 20.40
C LEU A 211 17.01 -25.72 19.37
N ARG A 212 15.91 -26.35 19.80
CA ARG A 212 14.94 -26.97 18.88
C ARG A 212 14.28 -25.96 17.95
N SER A 213 13.92 -24.78 18.48
CA SER A 213 13.32 -23.71 17.68
C SER A 213 14.33 -23.14 16.66
N ALA A 214 15.58 -22.93 17.07
CA ALA A 214 16.66 -22.49 16.18
C ALA A 214 16.97 -23.52 15.08
N GLU A 215 17.06 -24.81 15.42
CA GLU A 215 17.25 -25.89 14.46
C GLU A 215 16.06 -25.98 13.48
N ALA A 216 14.83 -25.87 13.97
CA ALA A 216 13.63 -25.87 13.13
C ALA A 216 13.60 -24.67 12.16
N ALA A 217 14.00 -23.48 12.62
CA ALA A 217 14.14 -22.29 11.78
C ALA A 217 15.17 -22.52 10.66
N ASN A 218 16.33 -23.08 11.00
CA ASN A 218 17.40 -23.38 10.05
C ASN A 218 16.95 -24.40 8.98
N VAL A 219 16.29 -25.48 9.40
CA VAL A 219 15.71 -26.48 8.47
C VAL A 219 14.65 -25.86 7.56
N ALA A 220 13.90 -24.86 8.03
CA ALA A 220 12.92 -24.12 7.24
C ALA A 220 13.54 -23.08 6.28
N GLY A 221 14.86 -22.87 6.30
CA GLY A 221 15.56 -21.91 5.46
C GLY A 221 15.78 -20.53 6.10
N TYR A 222 15.56 -20.39 7.40
CA TYR A 222 15.77 -19.16 8.15
C TYR A 222 16.98 -19.27 9.08
N ARG A 223 18.00 -18.44 8.85
CA ARG A 223 19.25 -18.49 9.64
C ARG A 223 19.10 -17.66 10.91
N VAL A 224 19.41 -18.23 12.07
CA VAL A 224 19.30 -17.55 13.37
C VAL A 224 20.69 -17.16 13.87
N SER A 225 20.96 -15.86 13.86
CA SER A 225 22.14 -15.23 14.46
C SER A 225 21.82 -14.67 15.84
N VAL A 226 22.81 -14.62 16.73
CA VAL A 226 22.64 -14.17 18.11
C VAL A 226 23.67 -13.12 18.47
N ALA A 227 23.21 -11.96 18.92
CA ALA A 227 24.03 -10.92 19.51
C ALA A 227 23.83 -10.91 21.03
N SER A 228 24.87 -11.25 21.78
CA SER A 228 24.78 -11.30 23.23
C SER A 228 25.15 -9.96 23.86
N ILE A 229 24.44 -9.56 24.92
CA ILE A 229 24.78 -8.37 25.72
C ILE A 229 24.90 -8.68 27.21
N GLY A 230 25.83 -8.00 27.90
CA GLY A 230 26.07 -8.16 29.33
C GLY A 230 27.45 -8.73 29.66
N SER A 231 27.70 -8.87 30.95
CA SER A 231 28.91 -9.45 31.55
C SER A 231 28.65 -10.85 32.09
N GLU A 232 29.70 -11.67 32.16
CA GLU A 232 29.69 -12.97 32.82
C GLU A 232 29.64 -12.84 34.35
N GLU A 233 29.97 -11.66 34.88
CA GLU A 233 29.84 -11.34 36.29
C GLU A 233 28.37 -11.17 36.68
N ALA A 234 28.02 -11.71 37.85
CA ALA A 234 26.66 -11.61 38.38
C ALA A 234 26.38 -10.18 38.87
N VAL A 235 25.37 -9.54 38.30
CA VAL A 235 24.97 -8.17 38.62
C VAL A 235 23.50 -8.09 39.01
N THR A 236 23.14 -7.08 39.79
CA THR A 236 21.74 -6.83 40.19
C THR A 236 20.99 -6.02 39.15
N ILE A 237 19.68 -6.20 39.10
CA ILE A 237 18.80 -5.38 38.24
C ILE A 237 18.34 -4.15 39.05
N PRO A 238 18.67 -2.92 38.62
CA PRO A 238 18.25 -1.71 39.31
C PRO A 238 16.74 -1.46 39.10
N LEU A 239 16.02 -1.17 40.18
CA LEU A 239 14.65 -0.66 40.14
C LEU A 239 14.63 0.87 40.24
N SER A 240 15.54 1.44 41.04
CA SER A 240 15.79 2.88 41.17
C SER A 240 17.27 3.12 41.51
N GLN A 241 17.70 4.38 41.71
CA GLN A 241 19.12 4.68 42.01
C GLN A 241 19.68 3.91 43.22
N ASN A 242 18.85 3.60 44.22
CA ASN A 242 19.25 2.93 45.46
C ASN A 242 18.45 1.65 45.74
N ASP A 243 17.70 1.13 44.78
CA ASP A 243 16.86 -0.06 44.96
C ASP A 243 17.02 -1.05 43.81
N VAL A 244 16.83 -2.33 44.11
CA VAL A 244 17.08 -3.45 43.20
C VAL A 244 15.89 -4.40 43.20
N TYR A 245 15.66 -5.08 42.08
CA TYR A 245 14.67 -6.14 42.02
C TYR A 245 15.03 -7.28 42.98
N ARG A 246 14.03 -7.75 43.74
CA ARG A 246 14.16 -8.83 44.71
C ARG A 246 13.21 -9.97 44.37
N ASP A 247 13.62 -11.18 44.71
CA ASP A 247 12.77 -12.37 44.60
C ASP A 247 11.69 -12.40 45.70
N GLN A 248 10.85 -13.45 45.68
CA GLN A 248 9.81 -13.66 46.70
C GLN A 248 10.35 -13.84 48.13
N GLN A 249 11.66 -14.09 48.27
CA GLN A 249 12.35 -14.28 49.54
C GLN A 249 13.09 -13.01 49.99
N GLY A 250 12.96 -11.90 49.24
CA GLY A 250 13.57 -10.61 49.54
C GLY A 250 15.05 -10.50 49.16
N GLN A 251 15.63 -11.51 48.51
CA GLN A 251 17.02 -11.48 48.07
C GLN A 251 17.16 -10.74 46.73
N PRO A 252 18.22 -9.95 46.50
CA PRO A 252 18.47 -9.30 45.22
C PRO A 252 18.59 -10.33 44.09
N ILE A 253 17.87 -10.08 42.98
CA ILE A 253 17.96 -10.93 41.79
C ILE A 253 19.29 -10.64 41.09
N LEU A 254 20.12 -11.68 40.95
CA LEU A 254 21.39 -11.62 40.25
C LEU A 254 21.25 -12.21 38.85
N VAL A 255 21.66 -11.45 37.84
CA VAL A 255 21.69 -11.87 36.44
C VAL A 255 23.12 -11.94 35.93
N LYS A 256 23.42 -12.96 35.14
CA LYS A 256 24.73 -13.15 34.49
C LYS A 256 24.51 -13.59 33.06
N GLN A 257 25.39 -13.16 32.17
CA GLN A 257 25.37 -13.59 30.78
C GLN A 257 25.93 -15.01 30.66
N ASN A 258 25.28 -15.85 29.85
CA ASN A 258 25.82 -17.16 29.47
C ASN A 258 26.10 -17.20 27.96
N LYS A 259 27.34 -16.87 27.59
CA LYS A 259 27.77 -16.83 26.18
C LYS A 259 27.70 -18.19 25.51
N SER A 260 28.10 -19.26 26.20
CA SER A 260 28.12 -20.62 25.64
C SER A 260 26.74 -21.04 25.13
N SER A 261 25.70 -20.84 25.94
CA SER A 261 24.33 -21.20 25.57
C SER A 261 23.78 -20.35 24.41
N LEU A 262 24.15 -19.07 24.33
CA LEU A 262 23.76 -18.20 23.22
C LEU A 262 24.51 -18.53 21.92
N GLN A 263 25.76 -18.98 22.04
CA GLN A 263 26.54 -19.46 20.91
C GLN A 263 25.96 -20.77 20.36
N ASP A 264 25.60 -21.73 21.22
CA ASP A 264 24.96 -22.98 20.80
C ASP A 264 23.67 -22.75 20.00
N ILE A 265 22.91 -21.69 20.34
CA ILE A 265 21.70 -21.28 19.62
C ILE A 265 22.02 -20.78 18.21
N ALA A 266 23.04 -19.91 18.06
CA ALA A 266 23.46 -19.43 16.75
C ALA A 266 24.00 -20.56 15.86
N ASP A 267 24.78 -21.47 16.45
CA ASP A 267 25.36 -22.61 15.75
C ASP A 267 24.27 -23.59 15.28
N SER A 268 23.28 -23.88 16.13
CA SER A 268 22.12 -24.71 15.75
C SER A 268 21.23 -24.04 14.69
N GLY A 269 21.14 -22.71 14.76
CA GLY A 269 20.39 -21.86 13.85
C GLY A 269 21.05 -21.58 12.50
N GLY A 270 22.27 -22.07 12.27
CA GLY A 270 23.02 -21.81 11.03
C GLY A 270 23.44 -20.35 10.84
N GLY A 271 23.42 -19.56 11.92
CA GLY A 271 23.83 -18.15 11.93
C GLY A 271 25.19 -17.92 12.57
N ILE A 272 25.44 -16.70 13.01
CA ILE A 272 26.66 -16.33 13.72
C ILE A 272 26.37 -15.76 15.11
N PHE A 273 27.30 -16.01 16.03
CA PHE A 273 27.29 -15.44 17.39
C PHE A 273 28.28 -14.28 17.50
N GLN A 274 27.86 -13.13 18.02
CA GLN A 274 28.76 -12.04 18.43
C GLN A 274 28.39 -11.50 19.81
N SER A 275 29.38 -11.11 20.59
CA SER A 275 29.14 -10.32 21.80
C SER A 275 29.16 -8.84 21.45
N LEU A 276 28.10 -8.11 21.82
CA LEU A 276 28.02 -6.68 21.56
C LEU A 276 29.12 -5.94 22.34
N SER A 277 29.84 -5.09 21.62
CA SER A 277 30.98 -4.33 22.15
C SER A 277 30.70 -2.82 22.08
N LEU A 278 31.63 -2.01 22.56
CA LEU A 278 31.51 -0.55 22.46
C LEU A 278 31.77 -0.02 21.03
N GLY A 279 32.51 -0.76 20.19
CA GLY A 279 32.80 -0.39 18.79
C GLY A 279 31.98 -1.23 17.80
N ASP A 280 32.04 -0.91 16.51
CA ASP A 280 31.07 -1.37 15.49
C ASP A 280 31.46 -2.64 14.73
N SER A 281 32.58 -3.27 15.10
CA SER A 281 33.04 -4.50 14.47
C SER A 281 32.06 -5.68 14.61
N ASP A 282 31.23 -5.66 15.65
CA ASP A 282 30.15 -6.61 15.87
C ASP A 282 29.05 -6.47 14.81
N ILE A 283 28.59 -5.23 14.58
CA ILE A 283 27.54 -4.92 13.61
C ILE A 283 28.02 -5.13 12.18
N GLU A 284 29.25 -4.72 11.85
CA GLU A 284 29.85 -4.96 10.54
C GLU A 284 29.91 -6.45 10.21
N ARG A 285 30.21 -7.31 11.19
CA ARG A 285 30.26 -8.75 11.00
C ARG A 285 28.88 -9.37 10.76
N PHE A 286 27.84 -8.89 11.45
CA PHE A 286 26.46 -9.26 11.15
C PHE A 286 26.05 -8.81 9.75
N GLN A 287 26.35 -7.57 9.38
CA GLN A 287 26.05 -7.05 8.06
C GLN A 287 26.72 -7.89 6.97
N GLN A 288 28.00 -8.21 7.11
CA GLN A 288 28.73 -9.06 6.17
C GLN A 288 28.07 -10.44 6.05
N PHE A 289 27.66 -11.05 7.15
CA PHE A 289 26.96 -12.33 7.14
C PHE A 289 25.62 -12.25 6.39
N PHE A 290 24.79 -11.26 6.70
CA PHE A 290 23.50 -11.04 6.04
C PHE A 290 23.61 -10.61 4.57
N GLN A 291 24.78 -10.17 4.12
CA GLN A 291 25.02 -9.87 2.70
C GLN A 291 25.70 -11.03 1.96
N SER A 292 26.37 -11.93 2.69
CA SER A 292 27.20 -12.98 2.11
C SER A 292 26.43 -14.14 1.47
N ASP A 293 25.09 -14.14 1.53
CA ASP A 293 24.28 -15.20 0.91
C ASP A 293 24.14 -14.98 -0.62
N ASN A 294 25.26 -15.20 -1.30
CA ASN A 294 25.35 -15.47 -2.74
C ASN A 294 24.93 -16.92 -2.99
N SER A 295 23.66 -17.25 -2.75
CA SER A 295 23.14 -18.56 -3.14
C SER A 295 23.38 -18.75 -4.66
N PRO A 296 24.14 -19.78 -5.09
CA PRO A 296 24.54 -19.99 -6.49
C PRO A 296 23.36 -20.28 -7.44
N LEU A 297 22.15 -20.43 -6.89
CA LEU A 297 20.90 -20.51 -7.66
C LEU A 297 20.50 -19.17 -8.30
N LEU A 298 21.05 -18.05 -7.83
CA LEU A 298 20.73 -16.70 -8.32
C LEU A 298 21.74 -16.17 -9.34
N GLU A 299 22.94 -16.75 -9.43
CA GLU A 299 23.95 -16.37 -10.43
C GLU A 299 23.47 -16.62 -11.88
N ASN A 300 22.47 -17.48 -12.06
CA ASN A 300 21.86 -17.78 -13.37
C ASN A 300 20.55 -17.03 -13.66
N THR A 301 20.10 -16.12 -12.76
CA THR A 301 18.89 -15.32 -13.00
C THR A 301 19.20 -13.83 -12.90
N GLU A 302 20.25 -13.38 -13.60
CA GLU A 302 20.26 -12.05 -14.21
C GLU A 302 19.15 -12.00 -15.28
N ARG A 303 17.89 -12.03 -14.87
CA ARG A 303 16.80 -11.56 -15.74
C ARG A 303 16.87 -10.04 -15.73
N SER A 304 17.88 -9.46 -16.39
CA SER A 304 17.75 -8.10 -16.87
C SER A 304 16.55 -8.09 -17.81
N VAL A 305 15.52 -7.32 -17.48
CA VAL A 305 14.43 -7.12 -18.43
C VAL A 305 15.00 -6.19 -19.49
N GLU A 306 15.35 -6.74 -20.64
CA GLU A 306 15.79 -5.95 -21.80
C GLU A 306 14.68 -4.96 -22.15
N HIS A 307 14.92 -3.67 -21.88
CA HIS A 307 14.01 -2.60 -22.27
C HIS A 307 14.63 -1.77 -23.40
N TRP A 308 13.92 -1.68 -24.51
CA TRP A 308 14.31 -0.86 -25.65
C TRP A 308 14.08 0.61 -25.34
N GLN A 309 15.13 1.42 -25.40
CA GLN A 309 15.02 2.85 -25.14
C GLN A 309 14.43 3.56 -26.34
N ASN A 310 13.37 4.36 -26.12
CA ASN A 310 12.82 5.21 -27.15
C ASN A 310 13.73 6.43 -27.38
N GLU A 311 14.42 6.46 -28.52
CA GLU A 311 15.31 7.56 -28.93
C GLU A 311 14.60 8.61 -29.79
N GLY A 312 13.28 8.49 -29.99
CA GLY A 312 12.44 9.48 -30.67
C GLY A 312 12.46 10.87 -30.02
N ILE A 313 12.93 10.96 -28.77
CA ILE A 313 13.08 12.23 -28.05
C ILE A 313 14.01 13.22 -28.77
N TRP A 314 15.04 12.73 -29.48
CA TRP A 314 15.96 13.61 -30.22
C TRP A 314 15.28 14.34 -31.38
N LEU A 315 14.24 13.75 -31.97
CA LEU A 315 13.47 14.35 -33.06
C LEU A 315 12.64 15.55 -32.58
N LEU A 316 12.39 15.69 -31.27
CA LEU A 316 11.73 16.89 -30.71
C LEU A 316 12.56 18.15 -30.91
N TRP A 317 13.90 18.06 -30.89
CA TRP A 317 14.77 19.21 -31.16
C TRP A 317 14.58 19.77 -32.58
N LEU A 318 14.32 18.89 -33.55
CA LEU A 318 14.01 19.30 -34.93
C LEU A 318 12.60 19.88 -35.05
N LEU A 319 11.66 19.43 -34.21
CA LEU A 319 10.28 19.89 -34.19
C LEU A 319 10.14 21.28 -33.57
N LEU A 320 10.93 21.61 -32.55
CA LEU A 320 10.90 22.90 -31.84
C LEU A 320 10.98 24.16 -32.74
N PRO A 321 11.95 24.31 -33.67
CA PRO A 321 12.00 25.50 -34.54
C PRO A 321 10.79 25.60 -35.48
N MET A 322 10.27 24.45 -35.94
CA MET A 322 9.07 24.41 -36.78
C MET A 322 7.81 24.76 -35.99
N ALA A 323 7.71 24.30 -34.74
CA ALA A 323 6.67 24.72 -33.82
C ALA A 323 6.72 26.24 -33.56
N ALA A 324 7.91 26.81 -33.31
CA ALA A 324 8.07 28.26 -33.11
C ALA A 324 7.59 29.08 -34.33
N LEU A 325 7.87 28.61 -35.56
CA LEU A 325 7.38 29.24 -36.79
C LEU A 325 5.86 29.17 -36.94
N LEU A 326 5.25 28.06 -36.52
CA LEU A 326 3.79 27.86 -36.55
C LEU A 326 3.07 28.65 -35.44
N PHE A 327 3.73 28.88 -34.31
CA PHE A 327 3.24 29.71 -33.22
C PHE A 327 3.05 31.16 -33.66
N ARG A 328 4.04 31.73 -34.37
CA ARG A 328 4.01 33.13 -34.85
C ARG A 328 2.77 33.46 -35.69
N LYS A 329 2.20 32.48 -36.40
CA LYS A 329 1.02 32.66 -37.26
C LYS A 329 -0.30 32.25 -36.60
N GLY A 330 -0.31 31.90 -35.31
CA GLY A 330 -1.51 31.53 -34.56
C GLY A 330 -2.07 30.14 -34.84
N TYR A 331 -1.43 29.34 -35.70
CA TYR A 331 -1.91 28.00 -36.06
C TYR A 331 -1.75 26.99 -34.92
N LEU A 332 -0.69 27.10 -34.12
CA LEU A 332 -0.55 26.25 -32.94
C LEU A 332 -1.64 26.54 -31.91
N PHE A 333 -2.04 27.80 -31.75
CA PHE A 333 -3.13 28.16 -30.86
C PHE A 333 -4.46 27.57 -31.34
N SER A 334 -4.76 27.62 -32.63
CA SER A 334 -5.98 27.00 -33.18
C SER A 334 -5.96 25.48 -33.12
N VAL A 335 -4.82 24.83 -33.34
CA VAL A 335 -4.66 23.37 -33.19
C VAL A 335 -4.82 22.96 -31.72
N VAL A 336 -4.16 23.65 -30.77
CA VAL A 336 -4.28 23.36 -29.33
C VAL A 336 -5.69 23.61 -28.82
N MET A 337 -6.34 24.68 -29.27
CA MET A 337 -7.72 24.98 -28.87
C MET A 337 -8.70 23.97 -29.46
N THR A 338 -8.54 23.57 -30.72
CA THR A 338 -9.40 22.55 -31.35
C THR A 338 -9.14 21.14 -30.82
N SER A 339 -7.89 20.77 -30.54
CA SER A 339 -7.56 19.50 -29.88
C SER A 339 -8.03 19.47 -28.44
N GLY A 340 -7.89 20.58 -27.70
CA GLY A 340 -8.41 20.73 -26.35
C GLY A 340 -9.94 20.64 -26.30
N LEU A 341 -10.62 21.23 -27.30
CA LEU A 341 -12.07 21.11 -27.46
C LEU A 341 -12.49 19.68 -27.82
N LEU A 342 -11.74 19.00 -28.70
CA LEU A 342 -12.01 17.62 -29.10
C LEU A 342 -11.80 16.64 -27.94
N VAL A 343 -10.72 16.83 -27.16
CA VAL A 343 -10.47 16.08 -25.92
C VAL A 343 -11.57 16.38 -24.90
N GLY A 344 -11.97 17.65 -24.74
CA GLY A 344 -13.08 18.02 -23.86
C GLY A 344 -14.43 17.42 -24.27
N LEU A 345 -14.66 17.21 -25.58
CA LEU A 345 -15.86 16.56 -26.12
C LEU A 345 -15.81 15.02 -26.03
N LEU A 346 -14.60 14.43 -26.02
CA LEU A 346 -14.38 12.99 -25.88
C LEU A 346 -14.11 12.55 -24.44
N SER A 347 -13.99 13.49 -23.50
CA SER A 347 -13.97 13.20 -22.07
C SER A 347 -15.27 12.50 -21.70
N VAL A 348 -15.16 11.19 -21.46
CA VAL A 348 -16.17 10.41 -20.72
C VAL A 348 -16.54 11.23 -19.48
N PRO A 349 -17.83 11.42 -19.14
CA PRO A 349 -18.19 12.10 -17.91
C PRO A 349 -17.52 11.37 -16.76
N GLN A 350 -16.45 11.95 -16.22
CA GLN A 350 -15.93 11.52 -14.95
C GLN A 350 -16.99 11.89 -13.93
N ASN A 351 -17.37 10.94 -13.09
CA ASN A 351 -18.20 11.22 -11.93
C ASN A 351 -17.61 12.45 -11.24
N SER A 352 -18.37 13.54 -11.19
CA SER A 352 -17.94 14.74 -10.49
C SER A 352 -17.83 14.37 -9.01
N TYR A 353 -16.61 14.15 -8.54
CA TYR A 353 -16.34 14.12 -7.11
C TYR A 353 -16.38 15.58 -6.66
N ALA A 354 -17.50 15.97 -6.04
CA ALA A 354 -17.62 17.28 -5.41
C ALA A 354 -16.63 17.31 -4.24
N PHE A 355 -15.45 17.88 -4.50
CA PHE A 355 -14.40 18.02 -3.50
C PHE A 355 -14.83 19.08 -2.49
N THR A 356 -15.07 18.66 -1.26
CA THR A 356 -15.36 19.53 -0.12
C THR A 356 -14.14 19.61 0.80
N TRP A 357 -14.06 20.67 1.62
CA TRP A 357 -12.96 20.81 2.59
C TRP A 357 -12.91 19.66 3.60
N ASP A 358 -14.03 18.99 3.86
CA ASP A 358 -14.09 17.85 4.76
C ASP A 358 -13.46 16.57 4.17
N ASP A 359 -13.46 16.42 2.84
CA ASP A 359 -12.84 15.29 2.14
C ASP A 359 -11.32 15.21 2.31
N LEU A 360 -10.68 16.33 2.67
CA LEU A 360 -9.25 16.39 2.96
C LEU A 360 -8.88 15.75 4.30
N TRP A 361 -9.81 15.74 5.25
CA TRP A 361 -9.54 15.40 6.65
C TRP A 361 -10.32 14.20 7.15
N LEU A 362 -11.41 13.83 6.45
CA LEU A 362 -12.34 12.79 6.87
C LEU A 362 -12.67 11.87 5.72
N ASN A 363 -12.67 10.57 6.00
CA ASN A 363 -13.19 9.60 5.04
C ASN A 363 -14.73 9.64 4.99
N ALA A 364 -15.31 9.07 3.94
CA ALA A 364 -16.77 9.10 3.71
C ALA A 364 -17.57 8.51 4.88
N ASP A 365 -17.07 7.45 5.53
CA ASP A 365 -17.75 6.84 6.69
C ASP A 365 -17.69 7.74 7.94
N GLN A 366 -16.62 8.51 8.14
CA GLN A 366 -16.51 9.51 9.21
C GLN A 366 -17.43 10.70 8.97
N GLN A 367 -17.55 11.15 7.72
CA GLN A 367 -18.52 12.19 7.34
C GLN A 367 -19.96 11.69 7.52
N ALA A 368 -20.25 10.46 7.08
CA ALA A 368 -21.55 9.83 7.27
C ALA A 368 -21.91 9.66 8.74
N HIS A 369 -20.94 9.28 9.58
CA HIS A 369 -21.15 9.17 11.01
C HIS A 369 -21.46 10.54 11.66
N ARG A 370 -20.76 11.61 11.24
CA ARG A 370 -21.09 12.98 11.68
C ARG A 370 -22.48 13.42 11.23
N ALA A 371 -22.86 13.13 9.99
CA ALA A 371 -24.21 13.42 9.49
C ALA A 371 -25.28 12.71 10.35
N LEU A 372 -25.04 11.44 10.70
CA LEU A 372 -25.94 10.64 11.53
C LEU A 372 -26.03 11.16 12.99
N LEU A 373 -24.94 11.68 13.55
CA LEU A 373 -24.93 12.38 14.85
C LEU A 373 -25.70 13.71 14.80
N ASN A 374 -25.65 14.40 13.67
CA ASN A 374 -26.39 15.65 13.42
C ASN A 374 -27.86 15.41 13.01
N GLN A 375 -28.36 14.17 13.11
CA GLN A 375 -29.72 13.76 12.73
C GLN A 375 -30.03 13.85 11.23
N ASP A 376 -29.00 13.98 10.38
CA ASP A 376 -29.12 13.94 8.93
C ASP A 376 -28.88 12.50 8.43
N ALA A 377 -29.90 11.66 8.59
CA ALA A 377 -29.85 10.25 8.23
C ALA A 377 -29.83 10.04 6.70
N GLU A 378 -30.42 10.95 5.93
CA GLU A 378 -30.45 10.89 4.46
C GLU A 378 -29.05 11.10 3.88
N ALA A 379 -28.33 12.12 4.33
CA ALA A 379 -26.94 12.35 3.93
C ALA A 379 -26.02 11.20 4.39
N ALA A 380 -26.21 10.71 5.63
CA ALA A 380 -25.44 9.58 6.14
C ALA A 380 -25.62 8.31 5.28
N LYS A 381 -26.86 8.01 4.85
CA LYS A 381 -27.18 6.88 3.97
C LYS A 381 -26.44 6.98 2.63
N ALA A 382 -26.30 8.18 2.07
CA ALA A 382 -25.60 8.40 0.81
C ALA A 382 -24.07 8.24 0.95
N LEU A 383 -23.52 8.59 2.11
CA LEU A 383 -22.07 8.65 2.34
C LEU A 383 -21.47 7.33 2.84
N PHE A 384 -22.21 6.52 3.62
CA PHE A 384 -21.68 5.24 4.12
C PHE A 384 -21.36 4.26 3.01
N LYS A 385 -20.12 3.74 3.03
CA LYS A 385 -19.68 2.66 2.14
C LYS A 385 -19.95 1.28 2.73
N SER A 386 -19.89 1.16 4.06
CA SER A 386 -20.23 -0.10 4.74
C SER A 386 -21.73 -0.40 4.61
N PRO A 387 -22.12 -1.60 4.13
CA PRO A 387 -23.53 -1.96 3.97
C PRO A 387 -24.31 -1.95 5.30
N GLU A 388 -23.68 -2.32 6.43
CA GLU A 388 -24.29 -2.32 7.78
C GLU A 388 -24.67 -0.91 8.21
N TRP A 389 -23.70 0.01 8.11
CA TRP A 389 -23.89 1.39 8.52
C TRP A 389 -24.85 2.13 7.59
N LYS A 390 -24.83 1.79 6.30
CA LYS A 390 -25.81 2.28 5.34
C LYS A 390 -27.22 1.77 5.65
N ALA A 391 -27.38 0.49 5.99
CA ALA A 391 -28.65 -0.09 6.39
C ALA A 391 -29.18 0.51 7.70
N ALA A 392 -28.30 0.76 8.67
CA ALA A 392 -28.62 1.44 9.92
C ALA A 392 -29.02 2.91 9.70
N ALA A 393 -28.34 3.62 8.79
CA ALA A 393 -28.71 4.97 8.39
C ALA A 393 -30.08 5.01 7.69
N ALA A 394 -30.35 4.06 6.77
CA ALA A 394 -31.66 3.91 6.14
C ALA A 394 -32.79 3.64 7.16
N TYR A 395 -32.53 2.78 8.16
CA TYR A 395 -33.47 2.53 9.25
C TYR A 395 -33.77 3.82 10.04
N ARG A 396 -32.74 4.60 10.37
CA ARG A 396 -32.92 5.90 11.06
C ARG A 396 -33.63 6.94 10.21
N ASN A 397 -33.49 6.86 8.89
CA ASN A 397 -34.21 7.73 7.95
C ASN A 397 -35.69 7.34 7.79
N GLY A 398 -36.12 6.21 8.37
CA GLY A 398 -37.48 5.67 8.22
C GLY A 398 -37.69 4.82 6.97
N ASP A 399 -36.64 4.59 6.17
CA ASP A 399 -36.67 3.76 4.96
C ASP A 399 -36.52 2.28 5.32
N TYR A 400 -37.49 1.76 6.06
CA TYR A 400 -37.41 0.44 6.68
C TYR A 400 -37.32 -0.71 5.65
N GLU A 401 -37.95 -0.59 4.49
CA GLU A 401 -37.86 -1.61 3.44
C GLU A 401 -36.46 -1.65 2.78
N GLU A 402 -35.89 -0.47 2.51
CA GLU A 402 -34.52 -0.36 1.96
C GLU A 402 -33.50 -0.91 2.97
N SER A 403 -33.66 -0.56 4.25
CA SER A 403 -32.84 -1.07 5.34
C SER A 403 -32.89 -2.61 5.43
N ALA A 404 -34.10 -3.20 5.37
CA ALA A 404 -34.27 -4.65 5.38
C ALA A 404 -33.56 -5.34 4.20
N GLY A 405 -33.66 -4.76 3.00
CA GLY A 405 -32.99 -5.28 1.80
C GLY A 405 -31.47 -5.21 1.87
N LEU A 406 -30.91 -4.16 2.50
CA LEU A 406 -29.47 -4.02 2.68
C LEU A 406 -28.92 -5.05 3.70
N PHE A 407 -29.63 -5.28 4.81
CA PHE A 407 -29.23 -6.29 5.80
C PHE A 407 -29.31 -7.73 5.27
N GLU A 408 -30.18 -8.00 4.29
CA GLU A 408 -30.31 -9.34 3.69
C GLU A 408 -29.01 -9.85 3.03
N GLN A 409 -28.15 -8.95 2.57
CA GLN A 409 -26.94 -9.34 1.83
C GLN A 409 -25.84 -9.92 2.71
N GLN A 410 -25.87 -9.71 4.03
CA GLN A 410 -24.74 -9.98 4.91
C GLN A 410 -24.81 -11.28 5.69
N GLN A 411 -26.02 -11.84 5.88
CA GLN A 411 -26.24 -13.19 6.43
C GLN A 411 -25.52 -13.46 7.77
N THR A 412 -25.42 -12.45 8.62
CA THR A 412 -24.90 -12.52 10.00
C THR A 412 -26.05 -12.52 11.02
N VAL A 413 -25.78 -12.98 12.24
CA VAL A 413 -26.77 -12.95 13.35
C VAL A 413 -27.38 -11.55 13.51
N ASP A 414 -26.53 -10.52 13.59
CA ASP A 414 -26.94 -9.13 13.77
C ASP A 414 -27.71 -8.57 12.56
N SER A 415 -27.32 -8.95 11.33
CA SER A 415 -28.03 -8.49 10.13
C SER A 415 -29.41 -9.14 10.02
N HIS A 416 -29.58 -10.41 10.36
CA HIS A 416 -30.91 -11.05 10.43
C HIS A 416 -31.79 -10.42 11.52
N TYR A 417 -31.23 -10.14 12.70
CA TYR A 417 -31.94 -9.45 13.78
C TYR A 417 -32.37 -8.02 13.38
N ASN A 418 -31.44 -7.25 12.79
CA ASN A 418 -31.71 -5.88 12.35
C ASN A 418 -32.67 -5.83 11.16
N ARG A 419 -32.59 -6.80 10.22
CA ARG A 419 -33.57 -7.00 9.15
C ARG A 419 -34.96 -7.26 9.71
N GLY A 420 -35.09 -8.16 10.69
CA GLY A 420 -36.37 -8.44 11.36
C GLY A 420 -36.96 -7.18 12.00
N THR A 421 -36.11 -6.37 12.63
CA THR A 421 -36.51 -5.10 13.25
C THR A 421 -36.98 -4.07 12.22
N ALA A 422 -36.28 -3.94 11.08
CA ALA A 422 -36.70 -3.09 9.98
C ALA A 422 -38.03 -3.56 9.36
N LEU A 423 -38.17 -4.87 9.10
CA LEU A 423 -39.40 -5.46 8.57
C LEU A 423 -40.60 -5.25 9.50
N ALA A 424 -40.41 -5.42 10.82
CA ALA A 424 -41.44 -5.18 11.82
C ALA A 424 -41.94 -3.73 11.78
N LYS A 425 -41.02 -2.76 11.65
CA LYS A 425 -41.37 -1.34 11.52
C LYS A 425 -42.04 -1.00 10.19
N SER A 426 -41.75 -1.74 9.12
CA SER A 426 -42.45 -1.62 7.83
C SER A 426 -43.84 -2.29 7.81
N GLY A 427 -44.24 -2.97 8.90
CA GLY A 427 -45.53 -3.68 8.99
C GLY A 427 -45.52 -5.10 8.38
N LYS A 428 -44.37 -5.57 7.92
CA LYS A 428 -44.13 -6.91 7.35
C LYS A 428 -43.89 -7.94 8.46
N ILE A 429 -44.94 -8.20 9.25
CA ILE A 429 -44.85 -8.98 10.50
C ILE A 429 -44.41 -10.43 10.24
N LYS A 430 -44.86 -11.05 9.15
CA LYS A 430 -44.48 -12.43 8.79
C LYS A 430 -43.00 -12.51 8.44
N GLU A 431 -42.54 -11.66 7.54
CA GLU A 431 -41.14 -11.63 7.12
C GLU A 431 -40.20 -11.24 8.27
N ALA A 432 -40.68 -10.41 9.21
CA ALA A 432 -39.94 -10.05 10.41
C ALA A 432 -39.72 -11.25 11.34
N ILE A 433 -40.74 -12.07 11.57
CA ILE A 433 -40.64 -13.32 12.36
C ILE A 433 -39.63 -14.27 11.71
N GLU A 434 -39.72 -14.48 10.39
CA GLU A 434 -38.77 -15.32 9.65
C GLU A 434 -37.33 -14.83 9.78
N ALA A 435 -37.10 -13.52 9.72
CA ALA A 435 -35.77 -12.94 9.90
C ALA A 435 -35.24 -13.14 11.33
N TYR A 436 -36.08 -13.04 12.36
CA TYR A 436 -35.67 -13.36 13.73
C TYR A 436 -35.39 -14.86 13.93
N ASP A 437 -36.15 -15.74 13.28
CA ASP A 437 -35.87 -17.18 13.30
C ASP A 437 -34.53 -17.51 12.62
N GLN A 438 -34.18 -16.82 11.53
CA GLN A 438 -32.86 -16.94 10.93
C GLN A 438 -31.75 -16.52 11.91
N ALA A 439 -31.91 -15.39 12.62
CA ALA A 439 -30.95 -14.97 13.64
C ALA A 439 -30.80 -16.02 14.76
N LEU A 440 -31.93 -16.60 15.22
CA LEU A 440 -31.94 -17.63 16.27
C LEU A 440 -31.43 -18.99 15.80
N SER A 441 -31.51 -19.29 14.51
CA SER A 441 -30.91 -20.50 13.93
C SER A 441 -29.38 -20.45 13.99
N LEU A 442 -28.80 -19.24 13.84
CA LEU A 442 -27.37 -18.99 13.94
C LEU A 442 -26.92 -18.84 15.40
N GLN A 443 -27.72 -18.19 16.24
CA GLN A 443 -27.45 -18.02 17.68
C GLN A 443 -28.72 -18.28 18.53
N PRO A 444 -28.95 -19.52 18.99
CA PRO A 444 -30.16 -19.89 19.73
C PRO A 444 -30.39 -19.13 21.05
N ASN A 445 -29.33 -18.57 21.64
CA ASN A 445 -29.37 -17.83 22.90
C ASN A 445 -29.47 -16.31 22.70
N HIS A 446 -29.81 -15.82 21.50
CA HIS A 446 -29.98 -14.38 21.26
C HIS A 446 -31.28 -13.87 21.88
N GLU A 447 -31.18 -13.28 23.08
CA GLU A 447 -32.35 -12.90 23.90
C GLU A 447 -33.28 -11.90 23.20
N ASP A 448 -32.73 -10.85 22.57
CA ASP A 448 -33.55 -9.82 21.92
C ASP A 448 -34.32 -10.32 20.69
N ALA A 449 -33.69 -11.16 19.86
CA ALA A 449 -34.34 -11.78 18.70
C ALA A 449 -35.51 -12.67 19.13
N LYS A 450 -35.30 -13.46 20.19
CA LYS A 450 -36.35 -14.32 20.78
C LYS A 450 -37.50 -13.48 21.32
N PHE A 451 -37.20 -12.44 22.09
CA PHE A 451 -38.21 -11.55 22.66
C PHE A 451 -39.03 -10.85 21.58
N ASN A 452 -38.38 -10.26 20.58
CA ASN A 452 -39.05 -9.53 19.50
C ASN A 452 -39.90 -10.45 18.63
N ARG A 453 -39.41 -11.65 18.30
CA ARG A 453 -40.20 -12.66 17.58
C ARG A 453 -41.46 -13.06 18.36
N ASP A 454 -41.30 -13.44 19.63
CA ASP A 454 -42.42 -13.88 20.48
C ASP A 454 -43.47 -12.76 20.66
N LEU A 455 -43.03 -11.50 20.69
CA LEU A 455 -43.93 -10.34 20.71
C LEU A 455 -44.74 -10.23 19.41
N LEU A 456 -44.08 -10.35 18.26
CA LEU A 456 -44.74 -10.26 16.95
C LEU A 456 -45.70 -11.43 16.71
N GLU A 457 -45.37 -12.65 17.14
CA GLU A 457 -46.29 -13.79 17.09
C GLU A 457 -47.55 -13.56 17.91
N LYS A 458 -47.42 -13.01 19.12
CA LYS A 458 -48.57 -12.65 19.95
C LYS A 458 -49.45 -11.60 19.28
N MET A 459 -48.85 -10.57 18.69
CA MET A 459 -49.57 -9.53 17.95
C MET A 459 -50.33 -10.12 16.75
N GLN A 460 -49.67 -10.99 15.97
CA GLN A 460 -50.28 -11.64 14.81
C GLN A 460 -51.47 -12.53 15.21
N ASN A 461 -51.34 -13.29 16.30
CA ASN A 461 -52.41 -14.14 16.81
C ASN A 461 -53.61 -13.33 17.30
N GLN A 462 -53.39 -12.20 17.98
CA GLN A 462 -54.47 -11.29 18.39
C GLN A 462 -55.20 -10.67 17.17
N GLN A 463 -54.45 -10.28 16.15
CA GLN A 463 -55.01 -9.70 14.92
C GLN A 463 -55.87 -10.72 14.15
N ASN A 464 -55.42 -11.98 14.11
CA ASN A 464 -56.18 -13.08 13.50
C ASN A 464 -57.48 -13.37 14.28
N GLN A 465 -57.47 -13.32 15.62
CA GLN A 465 -58.65 -13.52 16.45
C GLN A 465 -59.67 -12.38 16.30
N GLN A 466 -59.22 -11.12 16.24
CA GLN A 466 -60.10 -9.97 15.97
C GLN A 466 -60.73 -10.03 14.57
N ASN A 467 -59.97 -10.45 13.56
CA ASN A 467 -60.49 -10.62 12.21
C ASN A 467 -61.54 -11.74 12.12
N GLN A 468 -61.40 -12.81 12.91
CA GLN A 468 -62.41 -13.88 13.00
C GLN A 468 -63.68 -13.43 13.74
N GLN A 469 -63.56 -12.57 14.76
CA GLN A 469 -64.72 -12.01 15.48
C GLN A 469 -65.50 -10.98 14.65
N ASN A 470 -64.84 -10.23 13.76
CA ASN A 470 -65.51 -9.28 12.85
C ASN A 470 -66.13 -9.94 11.60
N GLN A 471 -65.89 -11.24 11.39
CA GLN A 471 -66.46 -12.02 10.27
C GLN A 471 -67.63 -12.93 10.70
N GLN A 472 -67.92 -12.99 12.01
CA GLN A 472 -69.15 -13.55 12.58
C GLN A 472 -70.14 -12.42 12.86
#